data_AF-A0A7C2NB72-F1
#
_entry.id   AF-A0A7C2NB72-F1
#
_cell.length_a   1.000
_cell.length_b   1.000
_cell.length_c   1.000
_cell.angle_alpha   90.00
_cell.angle_beta   90.00
_cell.angle_gamma   90.00
#
_symmetry.space_group_name_H-M   'P 1'
#
loop_
_entity.id
_entity.type
_entity.pdbx_description
1 polymer ?
#
loop_
_entity_poly.entity_id
_entity_poly.type
_entity_poly.pdbx_seq_one_letter_code
_entity_poly.pdbx_strand_id
1 'polypeptide(L)'
;ESPEEKVAALLAEGQEAFDRGDYAQAVDVWTRIYLIDPHNQEAERRIEQARRRREELDRLAEMKYAEALEAFEGGRLEEAKELLQEVLSLQPQHVDANDLLARLETPSAPPPLRAELPAVEEDLFRDDFVPQEIVSGESAAVSEVPLEERAVPRPVRPAVKARRLALPLPVMVGVGVAVVVLVVLGLVLGGRVFQSGPSVEDTLQEAERLAQQGQLQDAIKLLQTLNLEGPEANQVQQRILEYQKKLKVQAPPPPTVDLAPAKQALGEGRYLKAALVLRAAAKKAPHDEGVRQLLGQVAAYDPGLPALADAWEKGSWEVASRALATMVEAHPQDGELRQAWQVARYNWSLELLRGFQVADAAKVLGELAKETNDPEVGRLHELARAYLSRSVDPRYKIFVNSLSFRELP
;
A
#
# COMPACT_ATOMS: atom_id res chain seq x y z
N GLU A 1 37.74 27.33 -11.74
CA GLU A 1 37.99 25.90 -11.94
C GLU A 1 37.36 25.46 -13.24
N SER A 2 38.17 24.97 -14.17
CA SER A 2 37.67 24.36 -15.40
C SER A 2 36.96 23.03 -15.07
N PRO A 3 36.03 22.56 -15.93
CA PRO A 3 35.44 21.23 -15.78
C PRO A 3 36.49 20.11 -15.65
N GLU A 4 37.61 20.23 -16.38
CA GLU A 4 38.73 19.28 -16.35
C GLU A 4 39.45 19.25 -14.99
N GLU A 5 39.69 20.41 -14.38
CA GLU A 5 40.30 20.51 -13.04
C GLU A 5 39.41 19.84 -11.97
N LYS A 6 38.09 20.00 -12.07
CA LYS A 6 37.14 19.37 -11.15
C LYS A 6 37.09 17.86 -11.30
N VAL A 7 37.13 17.36 -12.55
CA VAL A 7 37.22 15.92 -12.81
C VAL A 7 38.54 15.36 -12.25
N ALA A 8 39.66 16.04 -12.44
CA ALA A 8 40.95 15.64 -11.89
C ALA A 8 40.94 15.60 -10.35
N ALA A 9 40.34 16.61 -9.71
CA ALA A 9 40.19 16.65 -8.25
C ALA A 9 39.35 15.49 -7.71
N LEU A 10 38.20 15.19 -8.34
CA LEU A 10 37.34 14.06 -7.97
C LEU A 10 38.03 12.71 -8.22
N LEU A 11 38.82 12.59 -9.30
CA LEU A 11 39.62 11.39 -9.55
C LEU A 11 40.65 11.16 -8.44
N ALA A 12 41.33 12.21 -7.98
CA ALA A 12 42.29 12.15 -6.89
C ALA A 12 41.61 11.83 -5.55
N GLU A 13 40.52 12.53 -5.20
CA GLU A 13 39.77 12.30 -3.96
C GLU A 13 39.24 10.86 -3.86
N GLY A 14 38.66 10.33 -4.96
CA GLY A 14 38.21 8.94 -4.98
C GLY A 14 39.36 7.94 -4.93
N GLN A 15 40.54 8.30 -5.45
CA GLN A 15 41.75 7.47 -5.33
C GLN A 15 42.24 7.40 -3.89
N GLU A 16 42.24 8.51 -3.16
CA GLU A 16 42.60 8.50 -1.75
C GLU A 16 41.64 7.64 -0.92
N ALA A 17 40.33 7.67 -1.22
CA ALA A 17 39.35 6.79 -0.58
C ALA A 17 39.60 5.31 -0.92
N PHE A 18 39.92 5.03 -2.19
CA PHE A 18 40.27 3.68 -2.65
C PHE A 18 41.51 3.14 -1.94
N ASP A 19 42.55 3.97 -1.81
CA ASP A 19 43.82 3.59 -1.16
C ASP A 19 43.66 3.36 0.35
N ARG A 20 42.66 3.99 0.98
CA ARG A 20 42.25 3.71 2.36
C ARG A 20 41.41 2.44 2.52
N GLY A 21 41.03 1.78 1.42
CA GLY A 21 40.13 0.62 1.44
C GLY A 21 38.65 0.97 1.54
N ASP A 22 38.29 2.26 1.57
CA ASP A 22 36.88 2.71 1.56
C ASP A 22 36.35 2.75 0.12
N TYR A 23 36.10 1.55 -0.40
CA TYR A 23 35.63 1.39 -1.77
C TYR A 23 34.21 1.96 -1.99
N ALA A 24 33.41 2.10 -0.94
CA ALA A 24 32.09 2.73 -1.05
C ALA A 24 32.23 4.23 -1.30
N GLN A 25 33.04 4.92 -0.50
CA GLN A 25 33.34 6.34 -0.69
C GLN A 25 34.03 6.59 -2.04
N ALA A 26 34.96 5.74 -2.45
CA ALA A 26 35.63 5.85 -3.75
C ALA A 26 34.63 5.82 -4.93
N VAL A 27 33.67 4.89 -4.90
CA VAL A 27 32.62 4.79 -5.92
C VAL A 27 31.74 6.04 -5.93
N ASP A 28 31.34 6.55 -4.76
CA ASP A 28 30.48 7.73 -4.67
C ASP A 28 31.18 8.99 -5.22
N VAL A 29 32.43 9.20 -4.85
CA VAL A 29 33.24 10.34 -5.33
C VAL A 29 33.42 10.27 -6.85
N TRP A 30 33.80 9.11 -7.39
CA TRP A 30 33.96 8.98 -8.84
C TRP A 30 32.63 9.03 -9.60
N THR A 31 31.50 8.64 -9.00
CA THR A 31 30.18 8.74 -9.65
C THR A 31 29.79 10.21 -9.88
N ARG A 32 30.26 11.15 -9.04
CA ARG A 32 30.04 12.59 -9.22
C ARG A 32 30.72 13.15 -10.47
N ILE A 33 31.72 12.44 -11.04
CA ILE A 33 32.37 12.82 -12.30
C ILE A 33 31.36 12.83 -13.45
N TYR A 34 30.37 11.93 -13.45
CA TYR A 34 29.34 11.87 -14.49
C TYR A 34 28.41 13.09 -14.52
N LEU A 35 28.39 13.91 -13.47
CA LEU A 35 27.68 15.19 -13.45
C LEU A 35 28.41 16.28 -14.26
N ILE A 36 29.70 16.09 -14.52
CA ILE A 36 30.58 17.04 -15.22
C ILE A 36 30.92 16.51 -16.62
N ASP A 37 31.32 15.24 -16.70
CA ASP A 37 31.64 14.52 -17.92
C ASP A 37 30.91 13.16 -17.93
N PRO A 38 29.72 13.09 -18.57
CA PRO A 38 28.92 11.87 -18.65
C PRO A 38 29.60 10.68 -19.35
N HIS A 39 30.68 10.91 -20.11
CA HIS A 39 31.36 9.88 -20.91
C HIS A 39 32.79 9.58 -20.42
N ASN A 40 33.09 9.89 -19.15
CA ASN A 40 34.41 9.70 -18.58
C ASN A 40 34.77 8.21 -18.39
N GLN A 41 35.57 7.67 -19.32
CA GLN A 41 36.02 6.27 -19.28
C GLN A 41 36.94 5.96 -18.09
N GLU A 42 37.68 6.95 -17.58
CA GLU A 42 38.59 6.73 -16.45
C GLU A 42 37.80 6.52 -15.15
N ALA A 43 36.78 7.34 -14.90
CA ALA A 43 35.87 7.17 -13.78
C ALA A 43 35.19 5.79 -13.83
N GLU A 44 34.76 5.35 -15.02
CA GLU A 44 34.15 4.02 -15.21
C GLU A 44 35.08 2.88 -14.80
N ARG A 45 36.33 2.89 -15.30
CA ARG A 45 37.34 1.86 -14.96
C ARG A 45 37.61 1.80 -13.46
N ARG A 46 37.77 2.96 -12.83
CA ARG A 46 38.06 3.07 -11.39
C ARG A 46 36.88 2.62 -10.53
N ILE A 47 35.66 3.02 -10.87
CA ILE A 47 34.44 2.56 -10.20
C ILE A 47 34.30 1.04 -10.30
N GLU A 48 34.57 0.44 -11.47
CA GLU A 48 34.51 -1.00 -11.61
C GLU A 48 35.57 -1.73 -10.77
N GLN A 49 36.79 -1.16 -10.70
CA GLN A 49 37.85 -1.68 -9.85
C GLN A 49 37.49 -1.61 -8.35
N ALA A 50 36.96 -0.48 -7.87
CA ALA A 50 36.48 -0.35 -6.49
C ALA A 50 35.36 -1.34 -6.16
N ARG A 51 34.41 -1.53 -7.08
CA ARG A 51 33.33 -2.52 -6.90
C ARG A 51 33.86 -3.95 -6.78
N ARG A 52 34.83 -4.33 -7.63
CA ARG A 52 35.47 -5.66 -7.56
C ARG A 52 36.19 -5.86 -6.23
N ARG A 53 36.97 -4.86 -5.78
CA ARG A 53 37.67 -4.94 -4.49
C ARG A 53 36.71 -5.02 -3.30
N ARG A 54 35.62 -4.25 -3.33
CA ARG A 54 34.58 -4.34 -2.30
C ARG A 54 33.95 -5.72 -2.26
N GLU A 55 33.60 -6.28 -3.42
CA GLU A 55 33.02 -7.63 -3.49
C GLU A 55 33.98 -8.72 -3.00
N GLU A 56 35.28 -8.59 -3.27
CA GLU A 56 36.31 -9.47 -2.69
C GLU A 56 36.33 -9.39 -1.16
N LEU A 57 36.25 -8.18 -0.59
CA LEU A 57 36.18 -8.01 0.87
C LEU A 57 34.87 -8.54 1.45
N ASP A 58 33.73 -8.30 0.80
CA ASP A 58 32.42 -8.78 1.24
C ASP A 58 32.42 -10.32 1.29
N ARG A 59 32.95 -11.00 0.26
CA ARG A 59 33.07 -12.46 0.25
C ARG A 59 33.97 -12.99 1.36
N LEU A 60 35.08 -12.30 1.63
CA LEU A 60 36.01 -12.67 2.69
C LEU A 60 35.36 -12.48 4.08
N ALA A 61 34.61 -11.39 4.26
CA ALA A 61 33.84 -11.12 5.47
C ALA A 61 32.78 -12.21 5.71
N GLU A 62 31.99 -12.58 4.69
CA GLU A 62 30.96 -13.63 4.80
C GLU A 62 31.57 -15.01 5.12
N MET A 63 32.70 -15.35 4.50
CA MET A 63 33.41 -16.60 4.80
C MET A 63 33.87 -16.65 6.25
N LYS A 64 34.46 -15.55 6.76
CA LYS A 64 34.89 -15.44 8.16
C LYS A 64 33.70 -15.41 9.13
N TYR A 65 32.58 -14.84 8.72
CA TYR A 65 31.36 -14.85 9.52
C TYR A 65 30.78 -16.26 9.66
N ALA A 66 30.81 -17.07 8.60
CA ALA A 66 30.43 -18.47 8.66
C ALA A 66 31.34 -19.28 9.62
N GLU A 67 32.66 -19.06 9.55
CA GLU A 67 33.61 -19.66 10.51
C GLU A 67 33.31 -19.22 11.95
N ALA A 68 32.95 -17.95 12.16
CA ALA A 68 32.56 -17.42 13.47
C ALA A 68 31.29 -18.09 14.02
N LEU A 69 30.30 -18.35 13.16
CA LEU A 69 29.09 -19.08 13.53
C LEU A 69 29.39 -20.52 13.94
N GLU A 70 30.24 -21.23 13.20
CA GLU A 70 30.66 -22.59 13.56
C GLU A 70 31.42 -22.63 14.89
N ALA A 71 32.29 -21.64 15.15
CA ALA A 71 32.98 -21.49 16.43
C ALA A 71 32.00 -21.19 17.58
N PHE A 72 31.02 -20.32 17.33
CA PHE A 72 29.97 -19.98 18.30
C PHE A 72 29.10 -21.19 18.67
N GLU A 73 28.60 -21.93 17.67
CA GLU A 73 27.81 -23.16 17.87
C GLU A 73 28.63 -24.26 18.55
N GLY A 74 29.94 -24.32 18.25
CA GLY A 74 30.89 -25.21 18.90
C GLY A 74 31.29 -24.81 20.33
N GLY A 75 30.73 -23.72 20.87
CA GLY A 75 31.02 -23.22 22.21
C GLY A 75 32.39 -22.55 22.37
N ARG A 76 33.12 -22.33 21.27
CA ARG A 76 34.42 -21.65 21.24
C ARG A 76 34.21 -20.14 21.14
N LEU A 77 33.72 -19.56 22.24
CA LEU A 77 33.23 -18.17 22.28
C LEU A 77 34.34 -17.13 22.02
N GLU A 78 35.57 -17.37 22.46
CA GLU A 78 36.68 -16.44 22.23
C GLU A 78 37.14 -16.45 20.76
N GLU A 79 37.21 -17.63 20.13
CA GLU A 79 37.50 -17.77 18.70
C GLU A 79 36.41 -17.11 17.84
N ALA A 80 35.15 -17.28 18.21
CA ALA A 80 34.03 -16.61 17.55
C ALA A 80 34.14 -15.08 17.64
N LYS A 81 34.54 -14.53 18.80
CA LYS A 81 34.75 -13.07 18.96
C LYS A 81 35.87 -12.55 18.07
N GLU A 82 37.01 -13.25 18.02
CA GLU A 82 38.15 -12.86 17.18
C GLU A 82 37.75 -12.83 15.70
N LEU A 83 37.09 -13.89 15.23
CA LEU A 83 36.58 -13.97 13.85
C LEU A 83 35.56 -12.86 13.54
N LEU A 84 34.66 -12.54 14.48
CA LEU A 84 33.70 -11.44 14.31
C LEU A 84 34.37 -10.07 14.26
N GLN A 85 35.42 -9.84 15.05
CA GLN A 85 36.20 -8.60 14.98
C GLN A 85 36.93 -8.48 13.64
N GLU A 86 37.44 -9.58 13.09
CA GLU A 86 37.99 -9.61 11.74
C GLU A 86 36.94 -9.28 10.67
N VAL A 87 35.73 -9.85 10.77
CA VAL A 87 34.60 -9.51 9.89
C VAL A 87 34.28 -8.02 9.93
N LEU A 88 34.20 -7.43 11.13
CA LEU A 88 33.93 -6.00 11.32
C LEU A 88 35.09 -5.10 10.86
N SER A 89 36.32 -5.59 10.87
CA SER A 89 37.46 -4.87 10.30
C SER A 89 37.40 -4.78 8.77
N LEU A 90 36.83 -5.80 8.11
CA LEU A 90 36.61 -5.84 6.66
C LEU A 90 35.34 -5.08 6.27
N GLN A 91 34.28 -5.22 7.06
CA GLN A 91 32.99 -4.59 6.84
C GLN A 91 32.43 -4.04 8.16
N PRO A 92 32.70 -2.76 8.48
CA PRO A 92 32.25 -2.15 9.73
C PRO A 92 30.73 -2.13 9.94
N GLN A 93 29.96 -2.23 8.85
CA GLN A 93 28.50 -2.20 8.86
C GLN A 93 27.84 -3.59 8.75
N HIS A 94 28.59 -4.67 8.95
CA HIS A 94 28.03 -6.03 8.89
C HIS A 94 27.06 -6.25 10.06
N VAL A 95 25.76 -6.30 9.76
CA VAL A 95 24.69 -6.32 10.78
C VAL A 95 24.76 -7.60 11.62
N ASP A 96 24.84 -8.76 10.97
CA ASP A 96 24.79 -10.03 11.70
C ASP A 96 26.02 -10.26 12.58
N ALA A 97 27.20 -9.83 12.14
CA ALA A 97 28.43 -9.88 12.93
C ALA A 97 28.37 -8.97 14.16
N ASN A 98 27.85 -7.74 14.02
CA ASN A 98 27.61 -6.84 15.16
C ASN A 98 26.61 -7.43 16.16
N ASP A 99 25.52 -8.01 15.67
CA ASP A 99 24.48 -8.62 16.51
C ASP A 99 25.02 -9.83 17.28
N LEU A 100 25.81 -10.69 16.62
CA LEU A 100 26.41 -11.86 17.26
C LEU A 100 27.49 -11.47 18.28
N LEU A 101 28.31 -10.46 17.95
CA LEU A 101 29.31 -9.94 18.88
C LEU A 101 28.65 -9.32 20.11
N ALA A 102 27.58 -8.55 19.94
CA ALA A 102 26.81 -7.98 21.05
C ALA A 102 26.21 -9.07 21.97
N ARG A 103 25.75 -10.19 21.40
CA ARG A 103 25.28 -11.36 22.17
C ARG A 103 26.42 -12.03 22.95
N LEU A 104 27.61 -12.12 22.36
CA LEU A 104 28.81 -12.67 22.98
C LEU A 104 29.39 -11.78 24.10
N GLU A 105 29.23 -10.46 23.98
CA GLU A 105 29.67 -9.47 24.96
C GLU A 105 28.69 -9.28 26.12
N THR A 106 27.44 -9.72 25.97
CA THR A 106 26.40 -9.61 27.00
C THR A 106 26.12 -10.99 27.64
N PRO A 107 26.86 -11.40 28.69
CA PRO A 107 26.57 -12.66 29.36
C PRO A 107 25.32 -12.52 30.25
N SER A 108 24.14 -12.67 29.65
CA SER A 108 22.88 -13.18 30.25
C SER A 108 21.68 -12.74 29.40
N ALA A 109 21.28 -13.59 28.45
CA ALA A 109 19.90 -13.67 28.00
C ALA A 109 19.61 -15.15 27.71
N PRO A 110 18.66 -15.81 28.39
CA PRO A 110 18.29 -17.18 28.07
C PRO A 110 17.75 -17.25 26.63
N PRO A 111 18.01 -18.33 25.89
CA PRO A 111 17.52 -18.47 24.52
C PRO A 111 15.98 -18.45 24.50
N PRO A 112 15.34 -17.93 23.45
CA PRO A 112 13.90 -18.10 23.28
C PRO A 112 13.60 -19.61 23.28
N LEU A 113 12.61 -20.00 24.10
CA LEU A 113 12.09 -21.36 24.14
C LEU A 113 11.83 -21.82 22.70
N ARG A 114 12.56 -22.86 22.29
CA ARG A 114 12.28 -23.64 21.09
C ARG A 114 10.80 -24.02 21.18
N ALA A 115 9.97 -23.51 20.26
CA ALA A 115 8.63 -24.05 20.08
C ALA A 115 8.83 -25.52 19.68
N GLU A 116 8.48 -26.43 20.60
CA GLU A 116 8.38 -27.85 20.31
C GLU A 116 7.31 -28.01 19.24
N LEU A 117 7.74 -28.18 17.99
CA LEU A 117 6.91 -28.76 16.94
C LEU A 117 6.58 -30.19 17.38
N PRO A 118 5.30 -30.61 17.43
CA PRO A 118 4.99 -32.00 17.65
C PRO A 118 5.55 -32.83 16.48
N ALA A 119 6.27 -33.88 16.85
CA ALA A 119 6.88 -34.84 15.94
C ALA A 119 5.81 -35.66 15.20
N VAL A 120 6.26 -36.23 14.07
CA VAL A 120 5.62 -37.24 13.21
C VAL A 120 4.63 -36.61 12.22
N GLU A 121 4.81 -36.70 10.89
CA GLU A 121 4.88 -37.95 10.14
C GLU A 121 5.49 -37.77 8.73
N GLU A 122 6.37 -38.70 8.41
CA GLU A 122 7.13 -38.83 7.18
C GLU A 122 6.36 -39.77 6.23
N ASP A 123 5.42 -39.27 5.40
CA ASP A 123 4.95 -39.99 4.19
C ASP A 123 4.07 -39.14 3.24
N LEU A 124 4.47 -37.90 2.90
CA LEU A 124 3.71 -37.04 1.96
C LEU A 124 4.05 -37.25 0.48
N PHE A 125 4.76 -38.33 0.14
CA PHE A 125 5.00 -38.77 -1.24
C PHE A 125 4.65 -40.24 -1.41
N ARG A 126 3.34 -40.53 -1.44
CA ARG A 126 2.83 -41.71 -2.14
C ARG A 126 1.74 -41.28 -3.12
N ASP A 127 2.18 -41.11 -4.36
CA ASP A 127 1.36 -41.38 -5.53
C ASP A 127 0.78 -42.80 -5.40
N ASP A 128 -0.54 -42.92 -5.39
CA ASP A 128 -1.20 -43.97 -6.17
C ASP A 128 -2.68 -43.68 -6.38
N PHE A 129 -3.04 -43.89 -7.63
CA PHE A 129 -4.28 -43.54 -8.31
C PHE A 129 -5.12 -44.82 -8.45
N VAL A 130 -6.27 -44.94 -7.77
CA VAL A 130 -7.42 -45.76 -8.24
C VAL A 130 -8.74 -45.26 -7.61
N PRO A 131 -9.84 -45.12 -8.37
CA PRO A 131 -11.16 -44.72 -7.87
C PRO A 131 -12.09 -45.91 -7.53
N GLN A 132 -13.22 -45.57 -6.87
CA GLN A 132 -14.43 -46.38 -6.52
C GLN A 132 -14.46 -46.90 -5.07
N GLU A 133 -15.56 -46.95 -4.31
CA GLU A 133 -17.01 -47.07 -4.59
C GLU A 133 -17.86 -46.30 -3.55
N ILE A 134 -19.09 -45.96 -3.95
CA ILE A 134 -20.18 -45.49 -3.07
C ILE A 134 -20.88 -46.71 -2.50
N VAL A 135 -20.92 -46.90 -1.16
CA VAL A 135 -21.96 -47.68 -0.47
C VAL A 135 -22.22 -47.12 0.93
N SER A 136 -23.52 -46.98 1.24
CA SER A 136 -24.23 -46.87 2.54
C SER A 136 -23.53 -47.47 3.76
N GLY A 137 -23.72 -47.06 5.00
CA GLY A 137 -24.86 -46.46 5.70
C GLY A 137 -24.66 -46.75 7.22
N GLU A 138 -25.67 -46.41 8.03
CA GLU A 138 -25.77 -46.60 9.50
C GLU A 138 -25.10 -45.50 10.34
N SER A 139 -25.83 -44.51 10.88
CA SER A 139 -26.88 -44.54 11.90
C SER A 139 -26.49 -45.26 13.19
N ALA A 140 -26.00 -44.50 14.17
CA ALA A 140 -26.35 -44.72 15.57
C ALA A 140 -26.30 -43.38 16.33
N ALA A 141 -27.46 -43.00 16.86
CA ALA A 141 -27.67 -41.88 17.74
C ALA A 141 -26.97 -42.09 19.11
N VAL A 142 -26.91 -41.03 19.92
CA VAL A 142 -27.67 -40.90 21.19
C VAL A 142 -27.05 -39.83 22.11
N SER A 143 -27.93 -38.90 22.49
CA SER A 143 -28.06 -38.12 23.73
C SER A 143 -27.17 -36.94 24.10
N GLU A 144 -27.88 -35.82 24.21
CA GLU A 144 -27.64 -34.65 25.07
C GLU A 144 -27.62 -35.01 26.56
N VAL A 145 -26.75 -34.34 27.33
CA VAL A 145 -26.99 -33.94 28.74
C VAL A 145 -26.28 -32.59 28.97
N PRO A 146 -26.87 -31.64 29.73
CA PRO A 146 -26.54 -30.21 29.67
C PRO A 146 -25.48 -29.78 30.70
N LEU A 147 -24.74 -28.70 30.41
CA LEU A 147 -23.77 -28.12 31.33
C LEU A 147 -24.21 -26.74 31.83
N GLU A 148 -24.43 -26.72 33.14
CA GLU A 148 -24.71 -25.57 33.99
C GLU A 148 -23.65 -24.47 33.90
N GLU A 149 -24.17 -23.25 33.92
CA GLU A 149 -23.48 -21.98 34.02
C GLU A 149 -23.04 -21.70 35.46
N ARG A 150 -21.72 -21.63 35.73
CA ARG A 150 -21.19 -20.95 36.92
C ARG A 150 -19.91 -20.19 36.60
N ALA A 151 -19.92 -18.93 37.02
CA ALA A 151 -18.99 -17.86 36.71
C ALA A 151 -17.62 -17.97 37.42
N VAL A 152 -16.61 -17.34 36.81
CA VAL A 152 -15.33 -16.99 37.46
C VAL A 152 -14.91 -15.56 37.05
N PRO A 153 -14.30 -14.77 37.96
CA PRO A 153 -14.24 -13.31 37.89
C PRO A 153 -13.06 -12.77 37.06
N ARG A 154 -13.26 -11.59 36.45
CA ARG A 154 -12.19 -10.85 35.75
C ARG A 154 -11.49 -9.85 36.70
N PRO A 155 -10.15 -9.76 36.67
CA PRO A 155 -9.41 -8.76 37.44
C PRO A 155 -9.39 -7.37 36.76
N VAL A 156 -9.44 -6.34 37.60
CA VAL A 156 -9.42 -4.91 37.29
C VAL A 156 -8.01 -4.44 36.90
N ARG A 157 -7.89 -3.56 35.90
CA ARG A 157 -6.66 -2.78 35.63
C ARG A 157 -6.83 -1.31 36.02
N PRO A 158 -5.77 -0.63 36.50
CA PRO A 158 -5.83 0.69 37.12
C PRO A 158 -5.74 1.86 36.14
N ALA A 159 -6.24 3.01 36.57
CA ALA A 159 -6.19 4.28 35.85
C ALA A 159 -4.84 4.99 36.03
N VAL A 160 -4.26 5.49 34.93
CA VAL A 160 -3.11 6.42 34.95
C VAL A 160 -3.59 7.81 34.53
N LYS A 161 -3.30 8.80 35.39
CA LYS A 161 -3.58 10.23 35.20
C LYS A 161 -2.46 10.87 34.36
N ALA A 162 -2.82 11.64 33.34
CA ALA A 162 -1.88 12.55 32.67
C ALA A 162 -2.21 14.01 33.02
N ARG A 163 -1.19 14.72 33.50
CA ARG A 163 -1.17 16.14 33.89
C ARG A 163 -1.18 17.07 32.66
N ARG A 164 -1.81 18.23 32.83
CA ARG A 164 -1.83 19.39 31.92
C ARG A 164 -0.58 20.28 32.10
N LEU A 165 -0.17 20.98 31.04
CA LEU A 165 0.47 22.32 30.96
C LEU A 165 0.80 22.58 29.47
N ALA A 166 0.89 23.78 28.87
CA ALA A 166 0.17 25.06 28.88
C ALA A 166 0.67 25.84 27.62
N LEU A 167 -0.26 26.43 26.82
CA LEU A 167 -0.25 27.57 25.86
C LEU A 167 1.03 28.03 25.07
N PRO A 168 0.97 28.89 24.00
CA PRO A 168 -0.12 29.75 23.50
C PRO A 168 -0.36 29.79 21.96
N LEU A 169 -1.42 30.49 21.53
CA LEU A 169 -1.75 30.87 20.15
C LEU A 169 -1.78 32.41 20.03
N PRO A 170 -1.63 33.01 18.82
CA PRO A 170 -2.29 34.29 18.51
C PRO A 170 -3.17 34.20 17.25
N VAL A 171 -4.49 34.42 17.38
CA VAL A 171 -5.30 35.65 17.15
C VAL A 171 -5.74 35.88 15.69
N MET A 172 -7.06 35.81 15.46
CA MET A 172 -7.93 36.76 14.71
C MET A 172 -9.38 36.21 14.79
N VAL A 173 -10.22 36.65 15.75
CA VAL A 173 -11.19 37.77 15.70
C VAL A 173 -12.17 37.63 14.52
N GLY A 174 -13.49 37.52 14.68
CA GLY A 174 -14.33 37.70 15.85
C GLY A 174 -15.81 37.46 15.58
N VAL A 175 -16.63 37.89 16.56
CA VAL A 175 -18.10 37.88 16.63
C VAL A 175 -18.71 36.55 17.13
N GLY A 176 -18.58 36.32 18.44
CA GLY A 176 -19.32 35.30 19.18
C GLY A 176 -19.30 35.46 20.70
N VAL A 177 -18.77 36.58 21.24
CA VAL A 177 -18.57 36.79 22.69
C VAL A 177 -19.68 37.63 23.33
N ALA A 178 -20.67 38.10 22.56
CA ALA A 178 -21.77 38.90 23.11
C ALA A 178 -22.79 38.10 23.95
N VAL A 179 -22.80 36.77 23.88
CA VAL A 179 -23.80 35.94 24.59
C VAL A 179 -23.32 35.50 25.99
N VAL A 180 -22.00 35.46 26.24
CA VAL A 180 -21.46 34.93 27.51
C VAL A 180 -21.39 36.01 28.61
N VAL A 181 -21.41 37.29 28.26
CA VAL A 181 -21.36 38.40 29.24
C VAL A 181 -22.70 38.62 29.96
N LEU A 182 -23.83 38.21 29.36
CA LEU A 182 -25.15 38.32 30.02
C LEU A 182 -25.40 37.24 31.08
N VAL A 183 -24.67 36.12 31.04
CA VAL A 183 -24.86 35.00 31.99
C VAL A 183 -24.13 35.25 33.32
N VAL A 184 -23.05 36.03 33.33
CA VAL A 184 -22.26 36.30 34.55
C VAL A 184 -22.75 37.55 35.30
N LEU A 185 -23.41 38.50 34.63
CA LEU A 185 -23.91 39.71 35.30
C LEU A 185 -25.21 39.49 36.10
N GLY A 186 -25.92 38.37 35.87
CA GLY A 186 -27.13 38.01 36.63
C GLY A 186 -26.87 37.37 38.00
N LEU A 187 -25.62 37.10 38.37
CA LEU A 187 -25.29 36.26 39.54
C LEU A 187 -24.90 37.03 40.81
N VAL A 188 -24.93 38.37 40.83
CA VAL A 188 -24.47 39.17 42.00
C VAL A 188 -25.52 40.14 42.57
N LEU A 189 -26.72 40.25 41.97
CA LEU A 189 -27.82 41.01 42.58
C LEU A 189 -29.03 40.09 42.76
N GLY A 190 -29.23 39.69 44.01
CA GLY A 190 -30.20 38.67 44.39
C GLY A 190 -31.66 39.09 44.24
N GLY A 191 -32.51 38.07 44.22
CA GLY A 191 -33.94 38.19 44.51
C GLY A 191 -34.84 37.62 43.43
N ARG A 192 -35.13 36.32 43.56
CA ARG A 192 -36.33 35.64 43.04
C ARG A 192 -36.59 35.69 41.52
N VAL A 193 -36.12 34.69 40.79
CA VAL A 193 -36.95 33.90 39.85
C VAL A 193 -36.40 32.47 39.81
N PHE A 194 -37.22 31.49 40.19
CA PHE A 194 -36.94 30.06 40.11
C PHE A 194 -37.46 29.52 38.76
N GLN A 195 -36.75 28.51 38.21
CA GLN A 195 -37.23 27.42 37.33
C GLN A 195 -37.66 27.73 35.89
N SER A 196 -36.86 27.25 34.91
CA SER A 196 -37.23 26.22 33.92
C SER A 196 -35.94 25.77 33.21
N GLY A 197 -35.73 24.46 32.99
CA GLY A 197 -34.85 24.05 31.89
C GLY A 197 -35.46 24.49 30.56
N PRO A 198 -34.71 24.49 29.44
CA PRO A 198 -35.29 24.82 28.14
C PRO A 198 -36.51 23.92 27.91
N SER A 199 -37.67 24.53 27.71
CA SER A 199 -38.90 23.79 27.46
C SER A 199 -38.84 23.14 26.06
N VAL A 200 -39.66 22.11 25.84
CA VAL A 200 -39.80 21.48 24.51
C VAL A 200 -40.16 22.55 23.47
N GLU A 201 -41.06 23.47 23.81
CA GLU A 201 -41.40 24.66 23.01
C GLU A 201 -40.19 25.54 22.66
N ASP A 202 -39.28 25.82 23.61
CA ASP A 202 -38.12 26.67 23.36
C ASP A 202 -37.17 26.02 22.33
N THR A 203 -36.95 24.71 22.47
CA THR A 203 -36.09 23.94 21.55
C THR A 203 -36.73 23.77 20.16
N LEU A 204 -38.06 23.65 20.09
CA LEU A 204 -38.81 23.66 18.83
C LEU A 204 -38.69 24.99 18.11
N GLN A 205 -38.81 26.11 18.83
CA GLN A 205 -38.65 27.45 18.27
C GLN A 205 -37.21 27.70 17.79
N GLU A 206 -36.22 27.23 18.53
CA GLU A 206 -34.81 27.36 18.13
C GLU A 206 -34.50 26.52 16.88
N ALA A 207 -35.02 25.30 16.80
CA ALA A 207 -34.93 24.48 15.59
C ALA A 207 -35.63 25.14 14.39
N GLU A 208 -36.76 25.82 14.60
CA GLU A 208 -37.47 26.56 13.55
C GLU A 208 -36.67 27.78 13.08
N ARG A 209 -35.97 28.50 13.96
CA ARG A 209 -35.05 29.57 13.58
C ARG A 209 -33.89 29.05 12.74
N LEU A 210 -33.28 27.94 13.14
CA LEU A 210 -32.21 27.28 12.37
C LEU A 210 -32.71 26.86 10.98
N ALA A 211 -33.93 26.31 10.90
CA ALA A 211 -34.55 25.96 9.63
C ALA A 211 -34.82 27.19 8.73
N GLN A 212 -35.26 28.32 9.30
CA GLN A 212 -35.44 29.58 8.57
C GLN A 212 -34.12 30.17 8.07
N GLN A 213 -33.02 29.93 8.79
CA GLN A 213 -31.66 30.32 8.39
C GLN A 213 -31.04 29.37 7.34
N GLY A 214 -31.79 28.36 6.86
CA GLY A 214 -31.29 27.37 5.90
C GLY A 214 -30.44 26.26 6.54
N GLN A 215 -30.22 26.30 7.86
CA GLN A 215 -29.45 25.32 8.62
C GLN A 215 -30.33 24.12 9.02
N LEU A 216 -30.94 23.48 8.03
CA LEU A 216 -31.88 22.36 8.23
C LEU A 216 -31.25 21.16 8.93
N GLN A 217 -29.95 20.89 8.74
CA GLN A 217 -29.23 19.81 9.44
C GLN A 217 -29.11 20.06 10.93
N ASP A 218 -28.78 21.30 11.32
CA ASP A 218 -28.58 21.65 12.72
C ASP A 218 -29.93 21.70 13.46
N ALA A 219 -30.98 22.14 12.77
CA ALA A 219 -32.36 22.02 13.24
C ALA A 219 -32.78 20.56 13.50
N ILE A 220 -32.46 19.62 12.60
CA ILE A 220 -32.75 18.18 12.78
C ILE A 220 -31.99 17.62 13.98
N LYS A 221 -30.70 17.92 14.11
CA LYS A 221 -29.89 17.45 15.24
C LYS A 221 -30.42 17.96 16.57
N LEU A 222 -30.80 19.25 16.63
CA LEU A 222 -31.36 19.84 17.84
C LEU A 222 -32.66 19.13 18.26
N LEU A 223 -33.57 18.88 17.30
CA LEU A 223 -34.80 18.13 17.56
C LEU A 223 -34.57 16.67 17.95
N GLN A 224 -33.51 16.02 17.45
CA GLN A 224 -33.13 14.66 17.84
C GLN A 224 -32.57 14.56 19.27
N THR A 225 -32.14 15.67 19.87
CA THR A 225 -31.71 15.66 21.28
C THR A 225 -32.88 15.58 22.27
N LEU A 226 -34.10 15.84 21.80
CA LEU A 226 -35.32 15.75 22.60
C LEU A 226 -35.80 14.30 22.67
N ASN A 227 -35.42 13.60 23.73
CA ASN A 227 -35.93 12.25 23.99
C ASN A 227 -37.27 12.33 24.75
N LEU A 228 -38.36 12.51 24.00
CA LEU A 228 -39.72 12.67 24.53
C LEU A 228 -40.58 11.43 24.27
N GLU A 229 -41.50 11.14 25.18
CA GLU A 229 -42.49 10.06 25.07
C GLU A 229 -43.91 10.66 25.10
N GLY A 230 -44.80 10.22 24.19
CA GLY A 230 -46.18 10.69 24.11
C GLY A 230 -46.50 11.55 22.88
N PRO A 231 -47.58 12.36 22.91
CA PRO A 231 -48.07 13.09 21.74
C PRO A 231 -47.11 14.16 21.20
N GLU A 232 -46.24 14.71 22.06
CA GLU A 232 -45.21 15.69 21.69
C GLU A 232 -44.09 15.07 20.84
N ALA A 233 -43.76 13.80 21.08
CA ALA A 233 -42.77 13.06 20.29
C ALA A 233 -43.19 12.95 18.81
N ASN A 234 -44.49 12.78 18.55
CA ASN A 234 -45.03 12.73 17.19
C ASN A 234 -44.86 14.08 16.46
N GLN A 235 -45.00 15.20 17.17
CA GLN A 235 -44.83 16.53 16.58
C GLN A 235 -43.37 16.81 16.20
N VAL A 236 -42.44 16.49 17.10
CA VAL A 236 -40.99 16.59 16.86
C VAL A 236 -40.61 15.71 15.66
N GLN A 237 -41.11 14.48 15.60
CA GLN A 237 -40.83 13.57 14.50
C GLN A 237 -41.38 14.07 13.16
N GLN A 238 -42.57 14.68 13.13
CA GLN A 238 -43.12 15.29 11.92
C GLN A 238 -42.25 16.45 11.41
N ARG A 239 -41.76 17.31 12.30
CA ARG A 239 -40.85 18.42 11.94
C ARG A 239 -39.51 17.92 11.42
N ILE A 240 -38.94 16.88 12.04
CA ILE A 240 -37.73 16.22 11.53
C ILE A 240 -37.96 15.70 10.11
N LEU A 241 -39.09 15.02 9.86
CA LEU A 241 -39.42 14.53 8.52
C LEU A 241 -39.60 15.66 7.50
N GLU A 242 -40.21 16.77 7.89
CA GLU A 242 -40.37 17.95 7.04
C GLU A 242 -39.01 18.57 6.67
N TYR A 243 -38.12 18.74 7.65
CA TYR A 243 -36.77 19.27 7.43
C TYR A 243 -35.92 18.32 6.59
N GLN A 244 -36.05 17.00 6.79
CA GLN A 244 -35.43 16.00 5.94
C GLN A 244 -35.93 16.06 4.48
N LYS A 245 -37.23 16.26 4.27
CA LYS A 245 -37.80 16.47 2.93
C LYS A 245 -37.25 17.74 2.29
N LYS A 246 -37.23 18.86 3.02
CA LYS A 246 -36.67 20.14 2.54
C LYS A 246 -35.18 20.04 2.21
N LEU A 247 -34.43 19.28 3.01
CA LEU A 247 -33.01 19.03 2.78
C LEU A 247 -32.76 18.18 1.51
N LYS A 248 -33.62 17.19 1.24
CA LYS A 248 -33.55 16.42 -0.01
C LYS A 248 -33.82 17.28 -1.25
N VAL A 249 -34.68 18.29 -1.12
CA VAL A 249 -35.01 19.23 -2.21
C VAL A 249 -33.92 20.29 -2.40
N GLN A 250 -33.24 20.71 -1.33
CA GLN A 250 -32.10 21.64 -1.37
C GLN A 250 -30.74 20.94 -1.55
N ALA A 251 -30.72 19.63 -1.80
CA ALA A 251 -29.47 18.96 -2.12
C ALA A 251 -28.81 19.67 -3.32
N PRO A 252 -27.49 19.93 -3.28
CA PRO A 252 -26.81 20.53 -4.42
C PRO A 252 -27.12 19.70 -5.68
N PRO A 253 -27.25 20.34 -6.86
CA PRO A 253 -27.48 19.61 -8.09
C PRO A 253 -26.43 18.49 -8.20
N PRO A 254 -26.83 17.29 -8.64
CA PRO A 254 -25.90 16.17 -8.73
C PRO A 254 -24.68 16.61 -9.53
N PRO A 255 -23.47 16.23 -9.12
CA PRO A 255 -22.25 16.59 -9.84
C PRO A 255 -22.40 16.16 -11.30
N THR A 256 -22.47 17.12 -12.20
CA THR A 256 -22.59 16.86 -13.64
C THR A 256 -21.23 16.45 -14.18
N VAL A 257 -21.15 15.27 -14.79
CA VAL A 257 -19.92 14.79 -15.41
C VAL A 257 -20.06 14.85 -16.92
N ASP A 258 -18.99 15.28 -17.60
CA ASP A 258 -18.94 15.22 -19.05
C ASP A 258 -18.80 13.76 -19.52
N LEU A 259 -19.82 13.30 -20.26
CA LEU A 259 -19.89 11.94 -20.81
C LEU A 259 -19.55 11.90 -22.31
N ALA A 260 -19.22 13.03 -22.93
CA ALA A 260 -18.88 13.08 -24.35
C ALA A 260 -17.70 12.15 -24.72
N PRO A 261 -16.59 12.07 -23.95
CA PRO A 261 -15.47 11.20 -24.30
C PRO A 261 -15.84 9.71 -24.23
N ALA A 262 -16.69 9.31 -23.28
CA ALA A 262 -17.17 7.93 -23.18
C ALA A 262 -18.06 7.55 -24.37
N LYS A 263 -18.98 8.45 -24.77
CA LYS A 263 -19.84 8.25 -25.95
C LYS A 263 -19.04 8.17 -27.24
N GLN A 264 -18.00 9.00 -27.37
CA GLN A 264 -17.09 8.95 -28.51
C GLN A 264 -16.36 7.61 -28.57
N ALA A 265 -15.74 7.17 -27.47
CA ALA A 265 -15.04 5.88 -27.42
C ALA A 265 -15.96 4.70 -27.78
N LEU A 266 -17.20 4.69 -27.28
CA LEU A 266 -18.20 3.68 -27.67
C LEU A 266 -18.55 3.74 -29.17
N GLY A 267 -18.68 4.94 -29.74
CA GLY A 267 -18.93 5.12 -31.17
C GLY A 267 -17.76 4.65 -32.06
N GLU A 268 -16.54 4.71 -31.53
CA GLU A 268 -15.33 4.20 -32.17
C GLU A 268 -15.11 2.70 -31.95
N GLY A 269 -15.99 2.01 -31.21
CA GLY A 269 -15.84 0.60 -30.84
C GLY A 269 -14.73 0.34 -29.80
N ARG A 270 -14.27 1.39 -29.10
CA ARG A 270 -13.22 1.33 -28.07
C ARG A 270 -13.82 1.15 -26.68
N TYR A 271 -14.28 -0.08 -26.40
CA TYR A 271 -15.01 -0.41 -25.19
C TYR A 271 -14.17 -0.32 -23.90
N LEU A 272 -12.88 -0.65 -23.94
CA LEU A 272 -12.01 -0.54 -22.77
C LEU A 272 -11.75 0.93 -22.43
N LYS A 273 -11.45 1.77 -23.42
CA LYS A 273 -11.30 3.22 -23.23
C LYS A 273 -12.59 3.84 -22.68
N ALA A 274 -13.75 3.44 -23.19
CA ALA A 274 -15.03 3.86 -22.64
C ALA A 274 -15.20 3.46 -21.18
N ALA A 275 -14.86 2.21 -20.82
CA ALA A 275 -14.92 1.71 -19.45
C ALA A 275 -14.03 2.52 -18.50
N LEU A 276 -12.80 2.86 -18.90
CA LEU A 276 -11.86 3.66 -18.11
C LEU A 276 -12.38 5.09 -17.86
N VAL A 277 -12.94 5.75 -18.90
CA VAL A 277 -13.53 7.08 -18.76
C VAL A 277 -14.76 7.04 -17.84
N LEU A 278 -15.64 6.06 -18.02
CA LEU A 278 -16.86 5.90 -17.22
C LEU A 278 -16.54 5.56 -15.76
N ARG A 279 -15.48 4.79 -15.52
CA ARG A 279 -14.95 4.51 -14.18
C ARG A 279 -14.54 5.81 -13.47
N ALA A 280 -13.77 6.67 -14.14
CA ALA A 280 -13.38 7.97 -13.59
C ALA A 280 -14.60 8.89 -13.36
N ALA A 281 -15.60 8.84 -14.26
CA ALA A 281 -16.85 9.57 -14.12
C ALA A 281 -17.68 9.07 -12.92
N ALA A 282 -17.80 7.75 -12.74
CA ALA A 282 -18.54 7.12 -11.64
C ALA A 282 -17.95 7.48 -10.27
N LYS A 283 -16.63 7.68 -10.16
CA LYS A 283 -16.01 8.17 -8.91
C LYS A 283 -16.44 9.58 -8.54
N LYS A 284 -16.63 10.45 -9.54
CA LYS A 284 -17.07 11.84 -9.35
C LYS A 284 -18.57 11.95 -9.12
N ALA A 285 -19.36 11.12 -9.82
CA ALA A 285 -20.81 11.09 -9.72
C ALA A 285 -21.36 9.65 -9.68
N PRO A 286 -21.33 8.98 -8.50
CA PRO A 286 -21.76 7.58 -8.35
C PRO A 286 -23.24 7.32 -8.65
N HIS A 287 -24.06 8.37 -8.60
CA HIS A 287 -25.51 8.32 -8.79
C HIS A 287 -25.97 8.91 -10.11
N ASP A 288 -25.05 9.27 -11.00
CA ASP A 288 -25.40 9.80 -12.32
C ASP A 288 -26.06 8.70 -13.18
N GLU A 289 -27.24 9.01 -13.72
CA GLU A 289 -28.01 8.08 -14.54
C GLU A 289 -27.32 7.79 -15.88
N GLY A 290 -26.70 8.80 -16.49
CA GLY A 290 -25.99 8.66 -17.76
C GLY A 290 -24.77 7.75 -17.63
N VAL A 291 -24.00 7.88 -16.55
CA VAL A 291 -22.87 6.97 -16.24
C VAL A 291 -23.37 5.53 -16.12
N ARG A 292 -24.46 5.29 -15.39
CA ARG A 292 -25.04 3.94 -15.21
C ARG A 292 -25.51 3.33 -16.53
N GLN A 293 -26.19 4.12 -17.36
CA GLN A 293 -26.66 3.67 -18.67
C GLN A 293 -25.48 3.28 -19.58
N LEU A 294 -24.44 4.11 -19.64
CA LEU A 294 -23.26 3.83 -20.47
C LEU A 294 -22.42 2.65 -19.95
N LEU A 295 -22.30 2.49 -18.62
CA LEU A 295 -21.67 1.30 -18.03
C LEU A 295 -22.45 0.02 -18.37
N GLY A 296 -23.78 0.10 -18.44
CA GLY A 296 -24.62 -1.00 -18.91
C GLY A 296 -24.33 -1.38 -20.37
N GLN A 297 -24.07 -0.40 -21.25
CA GLN A 297 -23.69 -0.66 -22.64
C GLN A 297 -22.31 -1.32 -22.75
N VAL A 298 -21.33 -0.88 -21.94
CA VAL A 298 -20.01 -1.50 -21.85
C VAL A 298 -20.12 -2.96 -21.37
N ALA A 299 -20.88 -3.19 -20.29
CA ALA A 299 -21.07 -4.53 -19.73
C ALA A 299 -21.86 -5.48 -20.66
N ALA A 300 -22.69 -4.92 -21.55
CA ALA A 300 -23.40 -5.71 -22.56
C ALA A 300 -22.48 -6.21 -23.67
N TYR A 301 -21.38 -5.51 -23.96
CA TYR A 301 -20.34 -6.00 -24.87
C TYR A 301 -19.52 -7.10 -24.21
N ASP A 302 -18.99 -6.84 -23.02
CA ASP A 302 -18.34 -7.86 -22.19
C ASP A 302 -18.53 -7.54 -20.69
N PRO A 303 -19.07 -8.48 -19.89
CA PRO A 303 -19.37 -8.23 -18.49
C PRO A 303 -18.12 -8.02 -17.63
N GLY A 304 -16.94 -8.43 -18.08
CA GLY A 304 -15.68 -8.27 -17.36
C GLY A 304 -15.03 -6.90 -17.55
N LEU A 305 -15.44 -6.09 -18.54
CA LEU A 305 -14.83 -4.80 -18.84
C LEU A 305 -14.80 -3.80 -17.66
N PRO A 306 -15.86 -3.67 -16.84
CA PRO A 306 -15.81 -2.80 -15.66
C PRO A 306 -14.75 -3.26 -14.64
N ALA A 307 -14.64 -4.57 -14.41
CA ALA A 307 -13.64 -5.13 -13.50
C ALA A 307 -12.21 -4.98 -14.06
N LEU A 308 -12.05 -5.11 -15.39
CA LEU A 308 -10.80 -4.85 -16.07
C LEU A 308 -10.38 -3.38 -15.94
N ALA A 309 -11.30 -2.43 -16.15
CA ALA A 309 -11.03 -1.00 -15.96
C ALA A 309 -10.58 -0.68 -14.52
N ASP A 310 -11.19 -1.33 -13.53
CA ASP A 310 -10.78 -1.24 -12.13
C ASP A 310 -9.37 -1.79 -11.88
N ALA A 311 -9.03 -2.94 -12.46
CA ALA A 311 -7.71 -3.54 -12.33
C ALA A 311 -6.63 -2.71 -13.04
N TRP A 312 -6.96 -2.17 -14.21
CA TRP A 312 -6.08 -1.32 -15.02
C TRP A 312 -5.74 -0.02 -14.29
N GLU A 313 -6.73 0.66 -13.70
CA GLU A 313 -6.52 1.89 -12.93
C GLU A 313 -5.67 1.64 -11.67
N LYS A 314 -5.81 0.47 -11.05
CA LYS A 314 -5.00 0.08 -9.88
C LYS A 314 -3.58 -0.36 -10.25
N GLY A 315 -3.27 -0.49 -11.54
CA GLY A 315 -2.00 -1.05 -12.01
C GLY A 315 -1.84 -2.54 -11.65
N SER A 316 -2.92 -3.28 -11.45
CA SER A 316 -2.87 -4.72 -11.16
C SER A 316 -2.70 -5.51 -12.46
N TRP A 317 -1.50 -5.46 -13.04
CA TRP A 317 -1.24 -5.91 -14.41
C TRP A 317 -1.38 -7.42 -14.60
N GLU A 318 -1.09 -8.24 -13.58
CA GLU A 318 -1.34 -9.68 -13.60
C GLU A 318 -2.84 -9.99 -13.82
N VAL A 319 -3.70 -9.34 -13.03
CA VAL A 319 -5.15 -9.53 -13.07
C VAL A 319 -5.70 -9.03 -14.40
N ALA A 320 -5.26 -7.84 -14.82
CA ALA A 320 -5.65 -7.26 -16.10
C ALA A 320 -5.25 -8.16 -17.28
N SER A 321 -4.02 -8.69 -17.29
CA SER A 321 -3.51 -9.59 -18.33
C SER A 321 -4.31 -10.89 -18.43
N ARG A 322 -4.66 -11.50 -17.29
CA ARG A 322 -5.49 -12.73 -17.27
C ARG A 322 -6.90 -12.48 -17.78
N ALA A 323 -7.55 -11.40 -17.33
CA ALA A 323 -8.88 -11.04 -17.80
C ALA A 323 -8.88 -10.74 -19.31
N LEU A 324 -7.86 -10.02 -19.79
CA LEU A 324 -7.70 -9.71 -21.21
C LEU A 324 -7.44 -10.94 -22.07
N ALA A 325 -6.72 -11.96 -21.56
CA ALA A 325 -6.54 -13.22 -22.28
C ALA A 325 -7.90 -13.85 -22.65
N THR A 326 -8.80 -13.95 -21.67
CA THR A 326 -10.15 -14.50 -21.89
C THR A 326 -11.00 -13.64 -22.84
N MET A 327 -10.86 -12.31 -22.76
CA MET A 327 -11.63 -11.39 -23.61
C MET A 327 -11.13 -11.37 -25.05
N VAL A 328 -9.82 -11.45 -25.28
CA VAL A 328 -9.24 -11.51 -26.63
C VAL A 328 -9.59 -12.82 -27.33
N GLU A 329 -9.72 -13.92 -26.58
CA GLU A 329 -10.23 -15.19 -27.10
C GLU A 329 -11.72 -15.09 -27.48
N ALA A 330 -12.54 -14.43 -26.65
CA ALA A 330 -13.96 -14.21 -26.93
C ALA A 330 -14.21 -13.24 -28.09
N HIS A 331 -13.36 -12.21 -28.22
CA HIS A 331 -13.48 -11.12 -29.20
C HIS A 331 -12.22 -11.00 -30.08
N PRO A 332 -11.89 -11.99 -30.92
CA PRO A 332 -10.62 -12.04 -31.64
C PRO A 332 -10.46 -10.97 -32.74
N GLN A 333 -11.52 -10.26 -33.10
CA GLN A 333 -11.46 -9.15 -34.06
C GLN A 333 -11.24 -7.80 -33.38
N ASP A 334 -11.33 -7.73 -32.05
CA ASP A 334 -11.13 -6.49 -31.30
C ASP A 334 -9.63 -6.16 -31.20
N GLY A 335 -9.21 -5.14 -31.95
CA GLY A 335 -7.84 -4.65 -31.95
C GLY A 335 -7.48 -3.91 -30.66
N GLU A 336 -8.42 -3.24 -30.00
CA GLU A 336 -8.18 -2.52 -28.75
C GLU A 336 -7.86 -3.52 -27.63
N LEU A 337 -8.68 -4.57 -27.49
CA LEU A 337 -8.45 -5.60 -26.48
C LEU A 337 -7.14 -6.34 -26.70
N ARG A 338 -6.81 -6.68 -27.95
CA ARG A 338 -5.52 -7.31 -28.27
C ARG A 338 -4.34 -6.40 -27.90
N GLN A 339 -4.43 -5.12 -28.22
CA GLN A 339 -3.39 -4.16 -27.88
C GLN A 339 -3.28 -3.96 -26.37
N ALA A 340 -4.41 -3.83 -25.67
CA ALA A 340 -4.46 -3.74 -24.22
C ALA A 340 -3.84 -4.97 -23.57
N TRP A 341 -4.07 -6.16 -24.12
CA TRP A 341 -3.50 -7.41 -23.62
C TRP A 341 -1.97 -7.43 -23.74
N GLN A 342 -1.43 -6.96 -24.87
CA GLN A 342 0.03 -6.81 -25.06
C GLN A 342 0.62 -5.82 -24.06
N VAL A 343 -0.02 -4.67 -23.85
CA VAL A 343 0.40 -3.65 -22.87
C VAL A 343 0.37 -4.21 -21.45
N ALA A 344 -0.70 -4.91 -21.07
CA ALA A 344 -0.84 -5.51 -19.74
C ALA A 344 0.25 -6.58 -19.49
N ARG A 345 0.53 -7.45 -20.47
CA ARG A 345 1.60 -8.46 -20.37
C ARG A 345 2.98 -7.82 -20.26
N TYR A 346 3.25 -6.76 -21.03
CA TYR A 346 4.47 -5.99 -20.90
C TYR A 346 4.62 -5.40 -19.49
N ASN A 347 3.60 -4.69 -19.00
CA ASN A 347 3.64 -4.07 -17.68
C ASN A 347 3.78 -5.11 -16.56
N TRP A 348 3.06 -6.23 -16.67
CA TRP A 348 3.17 -7.35 -15.73
C TRP A 348 4.58 -7.95 -15.73
N SER A 349 5.20 -8.11 -16.90
CA SER A 349 6.58 -8.58 -16.98
C SER A 349 7.57 -7.65 -16.28
N LEU A 350 7.33 -6.33 -16.30
CA LEU A 350 8.14 -5.39 -15.53
C LEU A 350 7.94 -5.54 -14.02
N GLU A 351 6.72 -5.82 -13.56
CA GLU A 351 6.48 -6.13 -12.14
C GLU A 351 7.21 -7.40 -11.72
N LEU A 352 7.15 -8.45 -12.53
CA LEU A 352 7.87 -9.71 -12.28
C LEU A 352 9.39 -9.46 -12.22
N LEU A 353 9.95 -8.68 -13.15
CA LEU A 353 11.36 -8.32 -13.14
C LEU A 353 11.75 -7.52 -11.88
N ARG A 354 10.92 -6.57 -11.46
CA ARG A 354 11.12 -5.79 -10.22
C ARG A 354 11.00 -6.64 -8.96
N GLY A 355 10.12 -7.64 -8.99
CA GLY A 355 9.96 -8.65 -7.95
C GLY A 355 10.98 -9.77 -7.97
N PHE A 356 12.01 -9.70 -8.84
CA PHE A 356 13.05 -10.72 -9.02
C PHE A 356 12.52 -12.10 -9.49
N GLN A 357 11.30 -12.15 -10.01
CA GLN A 357 10.67 -13.33 -10.61
C GLN A 357 11.08 -13.47 -12.08
N VAL A 358 12.39 -13.59 -12.32
CA VAL A 358 13.00 -13.53 -13.66
C VAL A 358 12.53 -14.67 -14.57
N ALA A 359 12.31 -15.86 -14.01
CA ALA A 359 11.84 -17.02 -14.77
C ALA A 359 10.46 -16.81 -15.38
N ASP A 360 9.53 -16.24 -14.62
CA ASP A 360 8.17 -15.99 -15.11
C ASP A 360 8.13 -14.78 -16.03
N ALA A 361 8.92 -13.74 -15.76
CA ALA A 361 9.11 -12.63 -16.68
C ALA A 361 9.62 -13.10 -18.05
N ALA A 362 10.62 -14.00 -18.08
CA ALA A 362 11.16 -14.55 -19.32
C ALA A 362 10.12 -15.31 -20.14
N LYS A 363 9.24 -16.09 -19.49
CA LYS A 363 8.14 -16.79 -20.18
C LYS A 363 7.19 -15.79 -20.84
N VAL A 364 6.67 -14.82 -20.06
CA VAL A 364 5.71 -13.83 -20.55
C VAL A 364 6.29 -12.99 -21.69
N LEU A 365 7.51 -12.49 -21.53
CA LEU A 365 8.21 -11.71 -22.56
C LEU A 365 8.53 -12.55 -23.81
N GLY A 366 8.87 -13.83 -23.64
CA GLY A 366 9.19 -14.72 -24.75
C GLY A 366 7.98 -15.06 -25.61
N GLU A 367 6.80 -15.19 -25.02
CA GLU A 367 5.55 -15.30 -25.78
C GLU A 367 5.20 -13.98 -26.46
N LEU A 368 5.28 -12.85 -25.73
CA LEU A 368 4.99 -11.53 -26.27
C LEU A 368 5.92 -11.16 -27.45
N ALA A 369 7.19 -11.55 -27.40
CA ALA A 369 8.17 -11.34 -28.49
C ALA A 369 7.87 -12.15 -29.76
N LYS A 370 7.11 -13.26 -29.67
CA LYS A 370 6.68 -14.04 -30.85
C LYS A 370 5.46 -13.41 -31.52
N GLU A 371 4.61 -12.77 -30.72
CA GLU A 371 3.37 -12.15 -31.17
C GLU A 371 3.57 -10.71 -31.65
N THR A 372 4.63 -10.05 -31.19
CA THR A 372 4.92 -8.64 -31.47
C THR A 372 6.31 -8.47 -32.09
N ASN A 373 6.47 -7.51 -33.00
CA ASN A 373 7.78 -7.15 -33.56
C ASN A 373 8.45 -6.03 -32.74
N ASP A 374 8.29 -6.07 -31.41
CA ASP A 374 8.71 -5.00 -30.51
C ASP A 374 10.18 -5.22 -30.05
N PRO A 375 11.12 -4.33 -30.44
CA PRO A 375 12.52 -4.49 -30.10
C PRO A 375 12.83 -4.33 -28.61
N GLU A 376 11.98 -3.62 -27.86
CA GLU A 376 12.13 -3.51 -26.41
C GLU A 376 11.75 -4.81 -25.71
N VAL A 377 10.63 -5.43 -26.09
CA VAL A 377 10.22 -6.75 -25.59
C VAL A 377 11.30 -7.79 -25.83
N GLY A 378 11.90 -7.79 -27.03
CA GLY A 378 13.03 -8.67 -27.37
C GLY A 378 14.24 -8.48 -26.46
N ARG A 379 14.67 -7.22 -26.25
CA ARG A 379 15.79 -6.90 -25.34
C ARG A 379 15.51 -7.31 -23.89
N LEU A 380 14.29 -7.08 -23.40
CA LEU A 380 13.89 -7.48 -22.04
C LEU A 380 13.84 -9.00 -21.89
N HIS A 381 13.40 -9.72 -22.92
CA HIS A 381 13.41 -11.18 -22.92
C HIS A 381 14.84 -11.73 -22.85
N GLU A 382 15.77 -11.17 -23.64
CA GLU A 382 17.19 -11.55 -23.58
C GLU A 382 17.81 -11.25 -22.22
N LEU A 383 17.52 -10.08 -21.65
CA LEU A 383 17.93 -9.73 -20.30
C LEU A 383 17.41 -10.76 -19.29
N ALA A 384 16.11 -11.06 -19.30
CA ALA A 384 15.52 -12.02 -18.37
C ALA A 384 16.19 -13.39 -18.52
N ARG A 385 16.45 -13.85 -19.75
CA ARG A 385 17.18 -15.11 -20.00
C ARG A 385 18.59 -15.12 -19.44
N ALA A 386 19.33 -14.01 -19.57
CA ALA A 386 20.69 -13.89 -19.03
C ALA A 386 20.74 -13.95 -17.50
N TYR A 387 19.64 -13.59 -16.83
CA TYR A 387 19.51 -13.63 -15.37
C TYR A 387 18.78 -14.87 -14.83
N LEU A 388 18.53 -15.89 -15.66
CA LEU A 388 18.00 -17.18 -15.17
C LEU A 388 19.02 -17.99 -14.37
N SER A 389 20.30 -17.91 -14.74
CA SER A 389 21.40 -18.64 -14.11
C SER A 389 22.34 -17.73 -13.31
N ARG A 390 22.06 -16.42 -13.28
CA ARG A 390 22.89 -15.39 -12.64
C ARG A 390 22.11 -14.72 -11.51
N SER A 391 22.79 -14.40 -10.42
CA SER A 391 22.20 -13.60 -9.34
C SER A 391 21.89 -12.18 -9.81
N VAL A 392 20.81 -11.62 -9.28
CA VAL A 392 20.40 -10.25 -9.59
C VAL A 392 21.41 -9.26 -9.00
N ASP A 393 22.01 -8.43 -9.86
CA ASP A 393 23.02 -7.44 -9.46
C ASP A 393 22.47 -6.00 -9.45
N PRO A 394 23.23 -5.01 -8.91
CA PRO A 394 22.77 -3.62 -8.90
C PRO A 394 22.55 -3.02 -10.29
N ARG A 395 23.24 -3.49 -11.34
CA ARG A 395 23.01 -3.00 -12.72
C ARG A 395 21.64 -3.44 -13.21
N TYR A 396 21.25 -4.69 -12.95
CA TYR A 396 19.89 -5.17 -13.19
C TYR A 396 18.86 -4.31 -12.46
N LYS A 397 19.06 -4.05 -11.17
CA LYS A 397 18.11 -3.25 -10.37
C LYS A 397 17.93 -1.83 -10.93
N ILE A 398 19.03 -1.15 -11.26
CA ILE A 398 19.00 0.19 -11.84
C ILE A 398 18.26 0.17 -13.19
N PHE A 399 18.62 -0.77 -14.06
CA PHE A 399 18.01 -0.88 -15.37
C PHE A 399 16.50 -1.15 -15.28
N VAL A 400 16.08 -2.18 -14.54
CA VAL A 400 14.66 -2.56 -14.41
C VAL A 400 13.83 -1.46 -13.74
N ASN A 401 14.41 -0.73 -12.78
CA ASN A 401 13.72 0.41 -12.15
C ASN A 401 13.63 1.64 -13.05
N SER A 402 14.51 1.78 -14.06
CA SER A 402 14.43 2.87 -15.05
C SER A 402 13.33 2.66 -16.10
N LEU A 403 12.86 1.42 -16.27
CA LEU A 403 11.79 1.10 -17.21
C LEU A 403 10.46 1.66 -16.72
N SER A 404 9.64 2.16 -17.65
CA SER A 404 8.33 2.72 -17.35
C SER A 404 7.22 1.80 -17.84
N PHE A 405 6.09 1.81 -17.13
CA PHE A 405 4.89 1.13 -17.61
C PHE A 405 4.38 1.82 -18.88
N ARG A 406 3.85 1.02 -19.80
CA ARG A 406 3.19 1.49 -21.02
C ARG A 406 1.75 1.87 -20.73
N GLU A 407 1.31 2.93 -21.38
CA GLU A 407 -0.07 3.39 -21.36
C GLU A 407 -0.85 2.84 -22.55
N LEU A 408 -2.18 2.81 -22.42
CA LEU A 408 -3.06 2.47 -23.54
C LEU A 408 -3.14 3.68 -24.50
N PRO A 409 -2.96 3.48 -25.82
CA PRO A 409 -2.90 4.58 -26.80
C PRO A 409 -4.24 5.22 -27.20
#